data_AF-A0A3P9AQX2-F1
#
_entry.id   AF-A0A3P9AQX2-F1
#
_cell.length_a   1.000
_cell.length_b   1.000
_cell.length_c   1.000
_cell.angle_alpha   90.00
_cell.angle_beta   90.00
_cell.angle_gamma   90.00
#
_symmetry.space_group_name_H-M   'P 1'
#
loop_
_entity.id
_entity.type
_entity.pdbx_description
1 polymer ?
#
loop_
_entity_poly.entity_id
_entity_poly.type
_entity_poly.pdbx_seq_one_letter_code
_entity_poly.pdbx_strand_id
1 'polypeptide(L)'
;CSELPVRKENPAEIRPQMAKEKIEGCHVCTLVTPGEPQVLLGKDKAFTYDFVFDIDSEQPHIYQNCVYKLIEGCFEGYNATVFAYGQTGSGKTYTMGTGFDVSLSPQEQGIIPMRAQEAGTQPPDFKVSAQFLEVGSAHIVTLFDTHTMLY
;
A
#
# COMPACT_ATOMS: atom_id res chain seq x y z
N CYS A 1 19.01 -24.57 13.27
CA CYS A 1 18.11 -23.78 12.41
C CYS A 1 18.50 -22.32 12.54
N SER A 2 19.14 -21.74 11.53
CA SER A 2 19.28 -20.28 11.44
C SER A 2 17.91 -19.71 11.06
N GLU A 3 17.33 -18.88 11.92
CA GLU A 3 16.17 -18.06 11.54
C GLU A 3 16.60 -17.19 10.35
N LEU A 4 15.94 -17.32 9.20
CA LEU A 4 16.17 -16.43 8.07
C LEU A 4 15.67 -15.03 8.47
N PRO A 5 16.46 -13.96 8.28
CA PRO A 5 16.08 -12.63 8.70
C PRO A 5 14.84 -12.16 7.93
N VAL A 6 13.78 -11.77 8.66
CA VAL A 6 12.58 -11.16 8.07
C VAL A 6 12.92 -9.74 7.65
N ARG A 7 12.89 -9.45 6.34
CA ARG A 7 13.02 -8.08 5.83
C ARG A 7 11.71 -7.33 6.07
N LYS A 8 11.78 -6.24 6.84
CA LYS A 8 10.65 -5.36 7.14
C LYS A 8 10.97 -3.98 6.59
N GLU A 9 10.05 -3.43 5.81
CA GLU A 9 10.07 -2.05 5.34
C GLU A 9 8.78 -1.38 5.79
N ASN A 10 8.87 -0.13 6.23
CA ASN A 10 7.79 0.67 6.75
C ASN A 10 7.69 1.98 5.93
N PRO A 11 7.10 1.93 4.73
CA PRO A 11 6.84 3.12 3.93
C PRO A 11 5.67 3.93 4.50
N ALA A 12 5.76 5.25 4.36
CA ALA A 12 4.66 6.18 4.63
C ALA A 12 4.19 6.86 3.33
N GLU A 13 2.88 6.93 3.13
CA GLU A 13 2.25 7.61 1.99
C GLU A 13 1.36 8.74 2.51
N ILE A 14 1.53 9.94 1.95
CA ILE A 14 0.73 11.12 2.24
C ILE A 14 -0.21 11.35 1.06
N ARG A 15 -1.51 11.27 1.31
CA ARG A 15 -2.52 11.49 0.27
C ARG A 15 -2.88 12.97 0.10
N PRO A 16 -3.40 13.36 -1.07
CA PRO A 16 -4.03 14.66 -1.25
C PRO A 16 -5.23 14.89 -0.34
N GLN A 17 -5.48 16.16 -0.01
CA GLN A 17 -6.71 16.56 0.68
C GLN A 17 -7.94 16.29 -0.18
N MET A 18 -8.95 15.66 0.41
CA MET A 18 -10.25 15.43 -0.20
C MET A 18 -11.00 16.75 -0.39
N ALA A 19 -11.91 16.79 -1.36
CA ALA A 19 -12.76 17.97 -1.61
C ALA A 19 -13.52 18.41 -0.34
N LYS A 20 -14.03 17.46 0.44
CA LYS A 20 -14.70 17.74 1.72
C LYS A 20 -13.78 18.47 2.71
N GLU A 21 -12.54 18.01 2.87
CA GLU A 21 -11.55 18.62 3.78
C GLU A 21 -11.21 20.06 3.35
N LYS A 22 -11.13 20.30 2.03
CA LYS A 22 -10.92 21.65 1.48
C LYS A 22 -12.11 22.56 1.74
N ILE A 23 -13.33 22.07 1.56
CA ILE A 23 -14.57 22.84 1.79
C ILE A 23 -14.76 23.16 3.28
N GLU A 24 -14.39 22.23 4.16
CA GLU A 24 -14.43 22.42 5.62
C GLU A 24 -13.30 23.33 6.15
N GLY A 25 -12.37 23.76 5.29
CA GLY A 25 -11.27 24.64 5.65
C GLY A 25 -10.16 23.95 6.45
N CYS A 26 -10.02 22.63 6.33
CA CYS A 26 -8.93 21.90 6.98
C CYS A 26 -7.57 22.30 6.39
N HIS A 27 -6.59 22.50 7.26
CA HIS A 27 -5.21 22.79 6.84
C HIS A 27 -4.38 21.51 6.79
N VAL A 28 -3.51 21.40 5.77
CA VAL A 28 -2.49 20.35 5.71
C VAL A 28 -1.56 20.49 6.91
N CYS A 29 -1.38 19.41 7.66
CA CYS A 29 -0.55 19.40 8.87
C CYS A 29 0.72 18.54 8.73
N THR A 30 0.98 17.99 7.55
CA THR A 30 2.11 17.14 7.22
C THR A 30 3.04 17.83 6.23
N LEU A 31 4.36 17.69 6.43
CA LEU A 31 5.39 18.15 5.50
C LEU A 31 6.44 17.05 5.34
N VAL A 32 6.87 16.79 4.11
CA VAL A 32 7.99 15.88 3.84
C VAL A 32 9.30 16.66 3.88
N THR A 33 10.30 16.11 4.54
CA THR A 33 11.64 16.71 4.57
C THR A 33 12.37 16.41 3.26
N PRO A 34 12.77 17.42 2.47
CA PRO A 34 13.41 17.17 1.18
C PRO A 34 14.71 16.36 1.32
N GLY A 35 14.80 15.26 0.58
CA GLY A 35 15.99 14.39 0.58
C GLY A 35 16.10 13.44 1.77
N GLU A 36 15.16 13.47 2.71
CA GLU A 36 15.13 12.57 3.87
C GLU A 36 13.80 11.81 3.90
N PRO A 37 13.78 10.52 4.30
CA PRO A 37 12.54 9.78 4.46
C PRO A 37 11.86 10.15 5.79
N GLN A 38 11.57 11.44 5.98
CA GLN A 38 11.02 11.99 7.21
C GLN A 38 9.77 12.83 6.95
N VAL A 39 8.74 12.60 7.76
CA VAL A 39 7.50 13.37 7.79
C VAL A 39 7.45 14.21 9.06
N LEU A 40 7.23 15.51 8.91
CA LEU A 40 6.94 16.45 9.98
C LEU A 40 5.43 16.56 10.17
N LEU A 41 4.95 16.37 11.39
CA LEU A 41 3.56 16.55 11.80
C LEU A 41 3.46 17.75 12.74
N GLY A 42 2.81 18.82 12.28
CA GLY A 42 2.76 20.07 13.04
C GLY A 42 4.11 20.77 13.08
N LYS A 43 4.53 21.28 14.25
CA LYS A 43 5.74 22.12 14.38
C LYS A 43 6.94 21.42 15.02
N ASP A 44 6.71 20.29 15.68
CA ASP A 44 7.65 19.72 16.65
C ASP A 44 7.75 18.18 16.61
N LYS A 45 6.97 17.50 15.77
CA LYS A 45 7.00 16.03 15.66
C LYS A 45 7.54 15.61 14.31
N ALA A 46 8.63 14.84 14.34
CA ALA A 46 9.25 14.27 13.16
C ALA A 46 9.22 12.74 13.25
N PHE A 47 8.86 12.08 12.15
CA PHE A 47 8.78 10.62 12.04
C PHE A 47 9.60 10.16 10.84
N THR A 48 10.54 9.25 11.08
CA THR A 48 11.40 8.69 10.03
C THR A 48 10.89 7.32 9.62
N TYR A 49 10.89 7.08 8.31
CA TYR A 49 10.40 5.88 7.65
C TYR A 49 11.49 5.31 6.74
N ASP A 50 11.27 4.13 6.17
CA ASP A 50 12.17 3.59 5.14
C ASP A 50 11.98 4.32 3.80
N PHE A 51 10.73 4.70 3.50
CA PHE A 51 10.35 5.50 2.35
C PHE A 51 9.23 6.48 2.74
N VAL A 52 9.24 7.66 2.14
CA VAL A 52 8.16 8.64 2.28
C VAL A 52 7.70 9.06 0.89
N PHE A 53 6.41 8.87 0.64
CA PHE A 53 5.73 9.27 -0.60
C PHE A 53 4.87 10.48 -0.28
N ASP A 54 5.21 11.63 -0.86
CA ASP A 54 4.45 12.86 -0.72
C ASP A 54 3.18 12.85 -1.61
N ILE A 55 2.36 13.89 -1.47
CA ILE A 55 1.08 14.10 -2.15
C ILE A 55 1.10 13.94 -3.68
N ASP A 56 2.26 14.21 -4.30
CA ASP A 56 2.45 14.15 -5.75
C ASP A 56 3.05 12.81 -6.22
N SER A 57 3.22 11.85 -5.32
CA SER A 57 3.77 10.53 -5.64
C SER A 57 2.77 9.68 -6.40
N GLU A 58 3.22 9.10 -7.51
CA GLU A 58 2.39 8.23 -8.33
C GLU A 58 2.44 6.76 -7.86
N GLN A 59 1.37 6.01 -8.10
CA GLN A 59 1.25 4.61 -7.69
C GLN A 59 2.36 3.70 -8.23
N PRO A 60 2.82 3.84 -9.49
CA PRO A 60 3.95 3.05 -9.99
C PRO A 60 5.24 3.27 -9.19
N HIS A 61 5.45 4.48 -8.66
CA HIS A 61 6.62 4.77 -7.84
C HIS A 61 6.55 4.03 -6.48
N ILE A 62 5.37 3.98 -5.86
CA ILE A 62 5.13 3.23 -4.62
C ILE A 62 5.37 1.74 -4.85
N TYR A 63 4.81 1.20 -5.94
CA TYR A 63 4.99 -0.20 -6.32
C TYR A 63 6.45 -0.58 -6.53
N GLN A 64 7.18 0.23 -7.30
CA GLN A 64 8.58 -0.04 -7.63
C GLN A 64 9.48 -0.05 -6.40
N ASN A 65 9.24 0.85 -5.44
CA ASN A 65 10.07 0.94 -4.24
C ASN A 65 9.71 -0.10 -3.18
N CYS A 66 8.42 -0.39 -2.98
CA CYS A 66 7.95 -1.19 -1.85
C CYS A 66 7.59 -2.63 -2.20
N VAL A 67 7.18 -2.91 -3.43
CA VAL A 67 6.57 -4.21 -3.79
C VAL A 67 7.47 -5.00 -4.73
N TYR A 68 8.12 -4.34 -5.68
CA TYR A 68 8.98 -5.00 -6.68
C TYR A 68 9.99 -5.98 -6.05
N LYS A 69 10.77 -5.52 -5.06
CA LYS A 69 11.77 -6.34 -4.38
C LYS A 69 11.18 -7.48 -3.54
N LEU A 70 9.97 -7.30 -3.01
CA LEU A 70 9.28 -8.36 -2.28
C LEU A 70 8.90 -9.51 -3.21
N ILE A 71 8.51 -9.19 -4.44
CA ILE A 71 8.22 -10.19 -5.45
C ILE A 71 9.49 -10.92 -5.88
N GLU A 72 10.60 -10.21 -6.09
CA GLU A 72 11.88 -10.87 -6.38
C GLU A 72 12.22 -11.91 -5.29
N GLY A 73 12.02 -11.55 -4.01
CA GLY A 73 12.14 -12.49 -2.90
C GLY A 73 11.15 -13.68 -2.99
N CYS A 74 9.92 -13.46 -3.45
CA CYS A 74 8.98 -14.56 -3.71
C CYS A 74 9.50 -15.54 -4.77
N PHE A 75 10.18 -15.06 -5.82
CA PHE A 75 10.79 -15.92 -6.83
C PHE A 75 12.01 -16.70 -6.28
N GLU A 76 12.65 -16.20 -5.24
CA GLU A 76 13.71 -16.89 -4.51
C GLU A 76 13.18 -17.88 -3.44
N GLY A 77 11.86 -18.01 -3.29
CA GLY A 77 11.22 -18.93 -2.36
C GLY A 77 10.89 -18.34 -0.98
N TYR A 78 10.95 -17.02 -0.82
CA TYR A 78 10.50 -16.33 0.39
C TYR A 78 9.01 -16.01 0.36
N ASN A 79 8.38 -15.93 1.53
CA ASN A 79 7.04 -15.38 1.63
C ASN A 79 7.11 -13.85 1.75
N ALA A 80 6.30 -13.13 0.99
CA ALA A 80 6.12 -11.69 1.15
C ALA A 80 4.68 -11.35 1.55
N THR A 81 4.56 -10.33 2.39
CA THR A 81 3.26 -9.81 2.83
C THR A 81 3.30 -8.29 2.84
N VAL A 82 2.27 -7.67 2.24
CA VAL A 82 2.09 -6.21 2.20
C VAL A 82 0.78 -5.87 2.89
N PHE A 83 0.82 -4.90 3.82
CA PHE A 83 -0.36 -4.38 4.49
C PHE A 83 -0.40 -2.86 4.35
N ALA A 84 -1.55 -2.33 3.96
CA ALA A 84 -1.82 -0.90 4.04
C ALA A 84 -2.55 -0.59 5.36
N TYR A 85 -2.01 0.33 6.15
CA TYR A 85 -2.58 0.73 7.45
C TYR A 85 -2.81 2.24 7.51
N GLY A 86 -3.85 2.65 8.25
CA GLY A 86 -4.23 4.06 8.40
C GLY A 86 -5.70 4.23 8.75
N GLN A 87 -6.13 5.45 9.06
CA GLN A 87 -7.54 5.76 9.35
C GLN A 87 -8.48 5.57 8.15
N THR A 88 -9.79 5.50 8.38
CA THR A 88 -10.78 5.51 7.28
C THR A 88 -10.59 6.75 6.40
N GLY A 89 -10.63 6.55 5.08
CA GLY A 89 -10.37 7.61 4.11
C GLY A 89 -8.90 7.99 3.94
N SER A 90 -7.93 7.26 4.52
CA SER A 90 -6.50 7.57 4.36
C SER A 90 -5.87 7.13 3.03
N GLY A 91 -6.58 6.39 2.18
CA GLY A 91 -6.05 5.92 0.89
C GLY A 91 -5.73 4.42 0.80
N LYS A 92 -5.84 3.62 1.87
CA LYS A 92 -5.50 2.17 1.86
C LYS A 92 -6.02 1.39 0.65
N THR A 93 -7.32 1.51 0.35
CA THR A 93 -7.99 0.84 -0.78
C THR A 93 -7.47 1.32 -2.14
N TYR A 94 -7.12 2.61 -2.22
CA TYR A 94 -6.51 3.23 -3.40
C TYR A 94 -5.10 2.68 -3.62
N THR A 95 -4.23 2.77 -2.61
CA THR A 95 -2.85 2.24 -2.64
C THR A 95 -2.81 0.76 -3.05
N MET A 96 -3.63 -0.08 -2.42
CA MET A 96 -3.68 -1.51 -2.73
C MET A 96 -4.37 -1.81 -4.07
N GLY A 97 -5.18 -0.89 -4.60
CA GLY A 97 -5.94 -1.09 -5.83
C GLY A 97 -7.12 -2.05 -5.69
N THR A 98 -7.68 -2.20 -4.48
CA THR A 98 -8.84 -3.09 -4.22
C THR A 98 -10.19 -2.43 -4.46
N GLY A 99 -10.22 -1.16 -4.86
CA GLY A 99 -11.46 -0.47 -5.24
C GLY A 99 -12.05 -0.92 -6.59
N PHE A 100 -11.30 -1.71 -7.38
CA PHE A 100 -11.68 -2.25 -8.69
C PHE A 100 -12.38 -1.26 -9.63
N ASP A 101 -11.95 0.00 -9.62
CA ASP A 101 -12.45 1.01 -10.55
C ASP A 101 -11.76 0.82 -11.92
N VAL A 102 -12.55 0.43 -12.91
CA VAL A 102 -12.10 0.10 -14.27
C VAL A 102 -11.75 1.38 -15.07
N SER A 103 -12.08 2.56 -14.54
CA SER A 103 -11.81 3.85 -15.19
C SER A 103 -10.46 4.48 -14.83
N LEU A 104 -9.68 3.86 -13.93
CA LEU A 104 -8.39 4.39 -13.48
C LEU A 104 -7.33 4.34 -14.59
N SER A 105 -6.58 5.43 -14.73
CA SER A 105 -5.41 5.47 -15.59
C SER A 105 -4.29 4.55 -15.06
N PRO A 106 -3.32 4.13 -15.89
CA PRO A 106 -2.19 3.30 -15.43
C PRO A 106 -1.41 3.92 -14.26
N GLN A 107 -1.34 5.25 -14.15
CA GLN A 107 -0.69 5.95 -13.05
C GLN A 107 -1.45 5.89 -11.73
N GLU A 108 -2.74 5.54 -11.77
CA GLU A 108 -3.64 5.47 -10.61
C GLU A 108 -3.95 4.04 -10.19
N GLN A 109 -3.57 3.05 -11.01
CA GLN A 109 -3.74 1.65 -10.67
C GLN A 109 -2.91 1.31 -9.44
N GLY A 110 -3.52 0.64 -8.46
CA GLY A 110 -2.83 0.24 -7.23
C GLY A 110 -2.02 -1.04 -7.35
N ILE A 111 -1.44 -1.45 -6.23
CA ILE A 111 -0.42 -2.51 -6.15
C ILE A 111 -0.88 -3.83 -6.79
N ILE A 112 -2.12 -4.27 -6.51
CA ILE A 112 -2.65 -5.56 -6.97
C ILE A 112 -2.80 -5.62 -8.50
N PRO A 113 -3.53 -4.70 -9.16
CA PRO A 113 -3.68 -4.74 -10.62
C PRO A 113 -2.35 -4.55 -11.37
N MET A 114 -1.41 -3.74 -10.86
CA MET A 114 -0.07 -3.59 -11.46
C MET A 114 0.69 -4.93 -11.46
N ARG A 115 0.66 -5.67 -10.35
CA ARG A 115 1.25 -7.01 -10.24
C ARG A 115 0.68 -7.98 -11.28
N ALA A 116 -0.65 -7.95 -11.47
CA ALA A 116 -1.34 -8.84 -12.39
C ALA A 116 -0.94 -8.59 -13.85
N GLN A 117 -0.65 -7.34 -14.22
CA GLN A 117 -0.16 -6.98 -15.56
C GLN A 117 1.28 -7.45 -15.80
N GLU A 118 2.15 -7.37 -14.79
CA GLU A 118 3.52 -7.88 -14.90
C GLU A 118 3.62 -9.40 -15.03
N ALA A 119 2.62 -10.14 -14.52
CA ALA A 119 2.61 -11.61 -14.57
C ALA A 119 2.35 -12.19 -15.98
N GLY A 120 2.13 -11.35 -17.00
CA GLY A 120 1.89 -11.77 -18.40
C GLY A 120 3.09 -12.40 -19.12
N THR A 121 4.30 -12.34 -18.55
CA THR A 121 5.47 -13.09 -19.05
C THR A 121 5.54 -14.46 -18.39
N GLN A 122 5.51 -15.52 -19.20
CA GLN A 122 5.44 -16.93 -18.77
C GLN A 122 6.34 -17.22 -17.55
N PRO A 123 5.76 -17.44 -16.36
CA PRO A 123 6.55 -17.62 -15.18
C PRO A 123 6.52 -19.13 -14.78
N PRO A 124 7.46 -19.63 -13.95
CA PRO A 124 7.49 -21.03 -13.51
C PRO A 124 6.18 -21.44 -12.78
N ASP A 125 5.93 -22.73 -12.54
CA ASP A 125 4.75 -23.16 -11.76
C ASP A 125 4.88 -22.68 -10.30
N PHE A 126 4.19 -21.60 -9.91
CA PHE A 126 4.06 -21.16 -8.52
C PHE A 126 2.60 -20.87 -8.15
N LYS A 127 2.32 -21.02 -6.86
CA LYS A 127 1.03 -20.70 -6.26
C LYS A 127 1.14 -19.39 -5.49
N VAL A 128 0.58 -18.30 -6.04
CA VAL A 128 0.40 -17.04 -5.30
C VAL A 128 -0.90 -17.13 -4.51
N SER A 129 -0.86 -16.86 -3.20
CA SER A 129 -2.06 -16.63 -2.39
C SER A 129 -2.05 -15.21 -1.85
N ALA A 130 -3.01 -14.39 -2.28
CA ALA A 130 -3.28 -13.10 -1.68
C ALA A 130 -4.48 -13.25 -0.73
N GLN A 131 -4.40 -12.64 0.45
CA GLN A 131 -5.53 -12.51 1.36
C GLN A 131 -5.72 -11.03 1.65
N PHE A 132 -6.97 -10.56 1.58
CA PHE A 132 -7.32 -9.17 1.88
C PHE A 132 -7.92 -9.13 3.28
N LEU A 133 -7.27 -8.41 4.18
CA LEU A 133 -7.69 -8.28 5.56
C LEU A 133 -7.90 -6.81 5.88
N GLU A 134 -9.11 -6.45 6.28
CA GLU A 134 -9.36 -5.15 6.90
C GLU A 134 -9.15 -5.29 8.41
N VAL A 135 -8.19 -4.52 8.94
CA VAL A 135 -7.92 -4.48 10.38
C VAL A 135 -8.70 -3.30 10.97
N GLY A 136 -9.88 -3.60 11.51
CA GLY A 136 -10.63 -2.69 12.37
C GLY A 136 -10.11 -2.70 13.80
N SER A 137 -10.50 -1.70 14.60
CA SER A 137 -10.06 -1.50 15.99
C SER A 137 -10.36 -2.66 16.96
N ALA A 138 -11.15 -3.64 16.55
CA ALA A 138 -11.42 -4.85 17.34
C ALA A 138 -11.50 -6.16 16.51
N HIS A 139 -11.43 -6.09 15.18
CA HIS A 139 -11.66 -7.25 14.31
C HIS A 139 -10.75 -7.24 13.09
N ILE A 140 -10.20 -8.41 12.77
CA ILE A 140 -9.57 -8.69 11.49
C ILE A 140 -10.65 -9.34 10.61
N VAL A 141 -11.06 -8.65 9.55
CA VAL A 141 -12.07 -9.17 8.61
C VAL A 141 -11.37 -9.60 7.32
N THR A 142 -11.43 -10.89 7.01
CA THR A 142 -10.99 -11.43 5.71
C THR A 142 -12.04 -11.10 4.65
N LEU A 143 -11.68 -10.31 3.66
CA LEU A 143 -12.58 -9.84 2.61
C LEU A 143 -12.66 -10.79 1.39
N PHE A 144 -11.97 -11.94 1.46
CA PHE A 144 -12.05 -13.05 0.51
C PHE A 144 -12.66 -14.31 1.15
N ASP A 145 -13.83 -14.19 1.78
CA ASP A 145 -14.63 -15.37 2.07
C ASP A 145 -15.93 -15.33 1.24
N THR A 146 -15.89 -15.97 0.07
CA THR A 146 -17.10 -16.34 -0.68
C THR A 146 -17.74 -17.58 -0.06
N HIS A 147 -18.03 -17.53 1.24
CA HIS A 147 -18.90 -18.48 1.90
C HIS A 147 -19.83 -17.73 2.85
N THR A 148 -20.87 -17.12 2.27
CA THR A 148 -22.28 -17.21 2.69
C THR A 148 -23.08 -16.18 1.90
N MET A 149 -23.54 -16.56 0.71
CA MET A 149 -24.83 -16.12 0.17
C MET A 149 -25.47 -17.33 -0.52
N LEU A 150 -25.97 -18.26 0.31
CA LEU A 150 -27.17 -19.00 -0.04
C LEU A 150 -28.32 -18.25 0.65
N TYR A 151 -29.03 -17.43 -0.11
CA TYR A 151 -30.46 -17.56 -0.42
C TYR A 151 -30.76 -16.71 -1.66
#